data_AF-A0A8T4Q3G0-F1
#
_entry.id   AF-A0A8T4Q3G0-F1
#
_cell.length_a   1.000
_cell.length_b   1.000
_cell.length_c   1.000
_cell.angle_alpha   90.00
_cell.angle_beta   90.00
_cell.angle_gamma   90.00
#
_symmetry.space_group_name_H-M   'P 1'
#
loop_
_entity.id
_entity.type
_entity.pdbx_description
1 polymer ?
#
loop_
_entity_poly.entity_id
_entity_poly.type
_entity_poly.pdbx_seq_one_letter_code
_entity_poly.pdbx_strand_id
1 'polypeptide(L)'
;MSEKKILDKMKIKYKGVFDLSELYKIMWIWLGNNGYDWHETEYADKQVGPTVKQVEIKWRGEKTVSDYVDHWLYIDMFIMLSDAEIEKDGVKIKTNSGEIEFRITAIVETDYMNEWTDKPLTRFLRDWYDRFIIKGRLEETEQELWDDAQDFAIEVKAFLDLYQY
;
A
#
# COMPACT_ATOMS: atom_id res chain seq x y z
N MET A 1 -21.93 -6.65 9.61
CA MET A 1 -21.28 -7.34 8.46
C MET A 1 -20.63 -6.24 7.67
N SER A 2 -19.30 -6.13 7.72
CA SER A 2 -18.59 -5.06 7.03
C SER A 2 -18.59 -5.29 5.52
N GLU A 3 -18.82 -4.23 4.76
CA GLU A 3 -18.71 -4.23 3.31
C GLU A 3 -17.32 -3.75 2.91
N LYS A 4 -16.62 -4.52 2.07
CA LYS A 4 -15.29 -4.18 1.56
C LYS A 4 -15.38 -3.84 0.08
N LYS A 5 -14.92 -2.65 -0.30
CA LYS A 5 -14.84 -2.21 -1.69
C LYS A 5 -13.38 -1.99 -2.08
N ILE A 6 -12.95 -2.67 -3.14
CA ILE A 6 -11.62 -2.45 -3.72
C ILE A 6 -11.71 -1.26 -4.67
N LEU A 7 -10.90 -0.23 -4.43
CA LEU A 7 -10.89 1.00 -5.21
C LEU A 7 -9.83 0.98 -6.30
N ASP A 8 -8.63 0.51 -5.95
CA ASP A 8 -7.52 0.50 -6.89
C ASP A 8 -6.63 -0.73 -6.69
N LYS A 9 -6.02 -1.14 -7.81
CA LYS A 9 -5.00 -2.18 -7.89
C LYS A 9 -3.89 -1.68 -8.79
N MET A 10 -2.87 -1.10 -8.18
CA MET A 10 -1.70 -0.63 -8.88
C MET A 10 -0.61 -1.68 -8.89
N LYS A 11 0.12 -1.74 -10.01
CA LYS A 11 1.26 -2.61 -10.18
C LYS A 11 2.45 -1.81 -10.69
N ILE A 12 3.54 -1.85 -9.94
CA ILE A 12 4.80 -1.18 -10.29
C ILE A 12 5.84 -2.27 -10.51
N LYS A 13 6.61 -2.18 -11.60
CA LYS A 13 7.75 -3.05 -11.85
C LYS A 13 8.96 -2.18 -12.08
N TYR A 14 10.06 -2.52 -11.42
CA TYR A 14 11.34 -1.86 -11.60
C TYR A 14 12.43 -2.91 -11.71
N LYS A 15 13.41 -2.63 -12.56
CA LYS A 15 14.60 -3.46 -12.76
C LYS A 15 15.82 -2.56 -12.79
N GLY A 16 16.74 -2.77 -11.87
CA GLY A 16 17.94 -1.95 -11.76
C GLY A 16 18.65 -2.14 -10.44
N VAL A 17 19.55 -1.20 -10.15
CA VAL A 17 20.18 -1.08 -8.83
C VAL A 17 19.24 -0.26 -7.94
N PHE A 18 19.10 -0.66 -6.68
CA PHE A 18 18.34 0.07 -5.67
C PHE A 18 18.82 -0.33 -4.26
N ASP A 19 18.66 0.58 -3.30
CA ASP A 19 18.85 0.25 -1.88
C ASP A 19 17.51 -0.17 -1.26
N LEU A 20 17.37 -1.47 -0.99
CA LEU A 20 16.14 -2.01 -0.38
C LEU A 20 15.88 -1.45 1.03
N SER A 21 16.94 -1.17 1.79
CA SER A 21 16.81 -0.66 3.16
C SER A 21 16.28 0.77 3.17
N GLU A 22 16.73 1.59 2.20
CA GLU A 22 16.28 2.96 2.05
C GLU A 22 14.86 3.04 1.48
N LEU A 23 14.53 2.19 0.49
CA LEU A 23 13.17 2.03 -0.03
C LEU A 23 12.17 1.66 1.08
N TYR A 24 12.53 0.67 1.92
CA TYR A 24 11.73 0.26 3.07
C TYR A 24 11.46 1.44 4.01
N LYS A 25 12.50 2.24 4.32
CA LYS A 25 12.38 3.40 5.21
C LYS A 25 11.47 4.49 4.64
N ILE A 26 11.57 4.79 3.36
CA ILE A 26 10.77 5.86 2.73
C ILE A 26 9.30 5.46 2.69
N MET A 27 9.01 4.21 2.29
CA MET A 27 7.64 3.68 2.33
C MET A 27 7.07 3.72 3.75
N TRP A 28 7.88 3.32 4.73
CA TRP A 28 7.52 3.34 6.13
C TRP A 28 7.17 4.76 6.64
N ILE A 29 8.06 5.74 6.36
CA ILE A 29 7.86 7.14 6.73
C ILE A 29 6.62 7.71 6.05
N TRP A 30 6.40 7.39 4.77
CA TRP A 30 5.22 7.87 4.04
C TRP A 30 3.92 7.38 4.69
N LEU A 31 3.84 6.09 5.04
CA LEU A 31 2.65 5.52 5.69
C LEU A 31 2.36 6.22 7.03
N GLY A 32 3.39 6.38 7.87
CA GLY A 32 3.26 7.06 9.16
C GLY A 32 2.85 8.54 9.01
N ASN A 33 3.42 9.26 8.05
CA ASN A 33 3.07 10.66 7.79
C ASN A 33 1.63 10.85 7.28
N ASN A 34 1.09 9.86 6.56
CA ASN A 34 -0.28 9.88 6.05
C ASN A 34 -1.31 9.28 7.02
N GLY A 35 -0.89 8.97 8.26
CA GLY A 35 -1.76 8.53 9.34
C GLY A 35 -2.14 7.05 9.28
N TYR A 36 -1.41 6.23 8.54
CA TYR A 36 -1.60 4.79 8.52
C TYR A 36 -0.82 4.13 9.66
N ASP A 37 -1.50 3.30 10.45
CA ASP A 37 -0.85 2.31 11.29
C ASP A 37 -0.45 1.11 10.42
N TRP A 38 0.85 0.89 10.25
CA TRP A 38 1.37 -0.13 9.35
C TRP A 38 1.79 -1.38 10.11
N HIS A 39 1.55 -2.53 9.49
CA HIS A 39 1.91 -3.84 10.00
C HIS A 39 2.56 -4.67 8.90
N GLU A 40 3.75 -5.21 9.15
CA GLU A 40 4.34 -6.24 8.29
C GLU A 40 3.67 -7.58 8.61
N THR A 41 2.87 -8.07 7.67
CA THR A 41 2.06 -9.27 7.85
C THR A 41 2.80 -10.54 7.45
N GLU A 42 3.72 -10.44 6.50
CA GLU A 42 4.47 -11.58 5.98
C GLU A 42 5.85 -11.13 5.52
N TYR A 43 6.85 -11.96 5.83
CA TYR A 43 8.20 -11.88 5.29
C TYR A 43 8.65 -13.30 4.97
N ALA A 44 8.98 -13.54 3.70
CA ALA A 44 9.49 -14.82 3.23
C ALA A 44 10.69 -14.57 2.33
N ASP A 45 11.81 -15.22 2.64
CA ASP A 45 12.98 -15.19 1.78
C ASP A 45 13.40 -16.59 1.34
N LYS A 46 13.82 -16.70 0.09
CA LYS A 46 14.19 -17.96 -0.54
C LYS A 46 15.43 -17.75 -1.40
N GLN A 47 16.44 -18.57 -1.17
CA GLN A 47 17.58 -18.66 -2.07
C GLN A 47 17.13 -19.37 -3.37
N VAL A 48 17.26 -18.70 -4.50
CA VAL A 48 16.92 -19.23 -5.83
C VAL A 48 18.21 -19.41 -6.62
N GLY A 49 18.90 -20.53 -6.39
CA GLY A 49 20.19 -20.81 -7.03
C GLY A 49 21.37 -20.13 -6.32
N PRO A 50 22.55 -20.06 -6.96
CA PRO A 50 23.79 -19.72 -6.27
C PRO A 50 23.89 -18.26 -5.81
N THR A 51 23.32 -17.33 -6.61
CA THR A 51 23.55 -15.88 -6.48
C THR A 51 22.27 -15.04 -6.50
N VAL A 52 21.10 -15.68 -6.62
CA VAL A 52 19.81 -14.98 -6.65
C VAL A 52 19.02 -15.29 -5.38
N LYS A 53 18.50 -14.24 -4.74
CA LYS A 53 17.65 -14.31 -3.56
C LYS A 53 16.29 -13.71 -3.89
N GLN A 54 15.23 -14.47 -3.66
CA GLN A 54 13.86 -14.02 -3.74
C GLN A 54 13.41 -13.58 -2.35
N VAL A 55 12.74 -12.43 -2.26
CA VAL A 55 12.15 -11.91 -1.03
C VAL A 55 10.72 -11.48 -1.34
N GLU A 56 9.80 -11.95 -0.52
CA GLU A 56 8.38 -11.58 -0.55
C GLU A 56 8.04 -10.92 0.77
N ILE A 57 7.46 -9.73 0.71
CA ILE A 57 7.07 -8.95 1.89
C ILE A 57 5.66 -8.45 1.67
N LYS A 58 4.79 -8.59 2.67
CA LYS A 58 3.42 -8.08 2.62
C LYS A 58 3.17 -7.15 3.78
N TRP A 59 2.79 -5.92 3.46
CA TRP A 59 2.39 -4.93 4.44
C TRP A 59 0.91 -4.61 4.36
N ARG A 60 0.39 -4.18 5.49
CA ARG A 60 -0.97 -3.68 5.63
C ARG A 60 -0.93 -2.38 6.42
N GLY A 61 -1.38 -1.30 5.82
CA GLY A 61 -1.68 -0.03 6.48
C GLY A 61 -3.18 0.06 6.79
N GLU A 62 -3.51 0.48 8.00
CA GLU A 62 -4.88 0.75 8.46
C GLU A 62 -5.00 2.22 8.88
N LYS A 63 -6.09 2.87 8.48
CA LYS A 63 -6.40 4.25 8.84
C LYS A 63 -7.90 4.38 9.07
N THR A 64 -8.31 4.56 10.33
CA THR A 64 -9.71 4.80 10.68
C THR A 64 -10.06 6.25 10.35
N VAL A 65 -10.98 6.42 9.39
CA VAL A 65 -11.43 7.75 8.94
C VAL A 65 -12.64 8.22 9.74
N SER A 66 -13.51 7.29 10.10
CA SER A 66 -14.65 7.52 10.99
C SER A 66 -15.09 6.23 11.67
N ASP A 67 -16.01 6.32 12.63
CA ASP A 67 -16.60 5.16 13.31
C ASP A 67 -17.24 4.13 12.33
N TYR A 68 -17.50 4.51 11.08
CA TYR A 68 -18.12 3.67 10.07
C TYR A 68 -17.19 3.26 8.93
N VAL A 69 -16.02 3.88 8.77
CA VAL A 69 -15.18 3.76 7.57
C VAL A 69 -13.72 3.63 7.95
N ASP A 70 -13.14 2.51 7.51
CA ASP A 70 -11.72 2.22 7.62
C ASP A 70 -11.08 2.15 6.23
N HIS A 71 -9.92 2.77 6.10
CA HIS A 71 -9.07 2.69 4.93
C HIS A 71 -8.01 1.64 5.14
N TRP A 72 -7.89 0.75 4.16
CA TRP A 72 -6.88 -0.30 4.13
C TRP A 72 -6.00 -0.14 2.88
N LEU A 73 -4.70 -0.11 3.10
CA LEU A 73 -3.70 -0.10 2.04
C LEU A 73 -2.84 -1.36 2.16
N TYR A 74 -2.98 -2.27 1.20
CA TYR A 74 -2.17 -3.49 1.12
C TYR A 74 -1.04 -3.29 0.14
N ILE A 75 0.18 -3.62 0.55
CA ILE A 75 1.38 -3.47 -0.26
C ILE A 75 2.10 -4.82 -0.29
N ASP A 76 1.99 -5.51 -1.42
CA ASP A 76 2.73 -6.74 -1.68
C ASP A 76 3.99 -6.41 -2.46
N MET A 77 5.14 -6.81 -1.94
CA MET A 77 6.45 -6.66 -2.54
C MET A 77 6.98 -8.03 -2.95
N PHE A 78 7.38 -8.14 -4.20
CA PHE A 78 8.10 -9.29 -4.72
C PHE A 78 9.44 -8.83 -5.27
N ILE A 79 10.53 -9.31 -4.70
CA ILE A 79 11.87 -8.83 -4.97
C ILE A 79 12.73 -10.03 -5.39
N MET A 80 13.41 -9.90 -6.52
CA MET A 80 14.51 -10.79 -6.92
C MET A 80 15.81 -10.01 -6.89
N LEU A 81 16.63 -10.30 -5.90
CA LEU A 81 17.97 -9.74 -5.75
C LEU A 81 18.98 -10.67 -6.41
N SER A 82 19.91 -10.09 -7.14
CA SER A 82 21.08 -10.76 -7.70
C SER A 82 22.33 -9.98 -7.37
N ASP A 83 23.42 -10.69 -7.08
CA ASP A 83 24.72 -10.04 -6.91
C ASP A 83 25.14 -9.35 -8.22
N ALA A 84 25.44 -8.07 -8.15
CA ALA A 84 26.03 -7.32 -9.26
C ALA A 84 27.32 -6.62 -8.81
N GLU A 85 28.29 -6.49 -9.72
CA GLU A 85 29.43 -5.61 -9.54
C GLU A 85 29.26 -4.45 -10.52
N ILE A 86 29.03 -3.25 -10.00
CA ILE A 86 29.02 -2.03 -10.81
C ILE A 86 30.37 -1.33 -10.66
N GLU A 87 30.92 -0.83 -11.77
CA GLU A 87 32.12 0.01 -11.75
C GLU A 87 31.68 1.48 -11.73
N LYS A 88 31.86 2.14 -10.59
CA LYS A 88 31.55 3.56 -10.40
C LYS A 88 32.85 4.31 -10.12
N ASP A 89 33.17 5.31 -10.95
CA ASP A 89 34.38 6.13 -10.82
C ASP A 89 35.69 5.33 -10.76
N GLY A 90 35.77 4.20 -11.49
CA GLY A 90 36.94 3.31 -11.52
C GLY A 90 37.07 2.36 -10.32
N VAL A 91 36.07 2.32 -9.43
CA VAL A 91 35.99 1.39 -8.30
C VAL A 91 34.88 0.37 -8.53
N LYS A 92 35.21 -0.92 -8.45
CA LYS A 92 34.21 -2.00 -8.45
C LYS A 92 33.48 -2.03 -7.11
N ILE A 93 32.19 -1.71 -7.12
CA ILE A 93 31.30 -1.78 -5.97
C ILE A 93 30.41 -3.00 -6.17
N LYS A 94 30.47 -3.95 -5.23
CA LYS A 94 29.44 -4.98 -5.11
C LYS A 94 28.14 -4.29 -4.73
N THR A 95 27.16 -4.33 -5.61
CA THR A 95 25.83 -3.76 -5.42
C THR A 95 24.78 -4.85 -5.58
N ASN A 96 23.59 -4.61 -5.03
CA ASN A 96 22.44 -5.45 -5.30
C ASN A 96 21.75 -4.92 -6.56
N SER A 97 21.74 -5.72 -7.63
CA SER A 97 20.89 -5.47 -8.79
C SER A 97 19.71 -6.41 -8.73
N GLY A 98 18.51 -5.93 -9.01
CA GLY A 98 17.34 -6.77 -8.88
C GLY A 98 16.14 -6.32 -9.68
N GLU A 99 15.12 -7.16 -9.62
CA GLU A 99 13.78 -6.84 -10.07
C GLU A 99 12.89 -6.71 -8.84
N ILE A 100 12.12 -5.63 -8.77
CA ILE A 100 11.12 -5.43 -7.73
C ILE A 100 9.75 -5.20 -8.38
N GLU A 101 8.76 -5.92 -7.88
CA GLU A 101 7.36 -5.78 -8.24
C GLU A 101 6.57 -5.39 -6.99
N PHE A 102 5.89 -4.26 -7.07
CA PHE A 102 4.92 -3.82 -6.06
C PHE A 102 3.50 -4.08 -6.57
N ARG A 103 2.63 -4.54 -5.68
CA ARG A 103 1.18 -4.52 -5.87
C ARG A 103 0.55 -3.76 -4.73
N ILE A 104 -0.09 -2.65 -5.05
CA ILE A 104 -0.75 -1.79 -4.07
C ILE A 104 -2.26 -1.97 -4.27
N THR A 105 -2.95 -2.37 -3.21
CA THR A 105 -4.41 -2.54 -3.22
C THR A 105 -5.04 -1.64 -2.16
N ALA A 106 -5.89 -0.73 -2.62
CA ALA A 106 -6.69 0.15 -1.77
C ALA A 106 -8.07 -0.45 -1.53
N ILE A 107 -8.45 -0.63 -0.26
CA ILE A 107 -9.75 -1.18 0.15
C ILE A 107 -10.39 -0.24 1.17
N VAL A 108 -11.64 0.17 0.90
CA VAL A 108 -12.49 0.80 1.91
C VAL A 108 -13.33 -0.29 2.56
N GLU A 109 -13.31 -0.33 3.89
CA GLU A 109 -14.19 -1.18 4.68
C GLU A 109 -15.20 -0.32 5.43
N THR A 110 -16.48 -0.70 5.36
CA THR A 110 -17.56 0.04 6.02
C THR A 110 -18.39 -0.89 6.92
N ASP A 111 -18.66 -0.51 8.18
CA ASP A 111 -19.59 -1.25 9.06
C ASP A 111 -20.92 -0.51 9.25
N TYR A 112 -21.59 -0.28 8.13
CA TYR A 112 -22.87 0.45 8.08
C TYR A 112 -24.01 -0.24 8.87
N MET A 113 -23.93 -1.56 9.08
CA MET A 113 -25.08 -2.36 9.54
C MET A 113 -25.13 -2.63 11.05
N ASN A 114 -24.01 -2.68 11.77
CA ASN A 114 -24.02 -3.17 13.16
C ASN A 114 -24.54 -2.13 14.18
N GLU A 115 -24.24 -0.83 14.03
CA GLU A 115 -24.55 0.16 15.08
C GLU A 115 -26.00 0.66 15.10
N TRP A 116 -26.73 0.56 13.99
CA TRP A 116 -28.04 1.23 13.82
C TRP A 116 -29.25 0.34 14.13
N THR A 117 -29.02 -0.87 14.65
CA THR A 117 -30.04 -1.92 14.82
C THR A 117 -31.03 -1.65 15.96
N ASP A 118 -30.76 -0.68 16.84
CA ASP A 118 -31.44 -0.59 18.15
C ASP A 118 -32.65 0.36 18.25
N LYS A 119 -33.04 1.12 17.21
CA LYS A 119 -34.17 2.08 17.33
C LYS A 119 -35.20 2.03 16.19
N PRO A 120 -36.50 1.81 16.48
CA PRO A 120 -37.54 1.64 15.44
C PRO A 120 -37.99 2.95 14.75
N LEU A 121 -37.78 4.12 15.35
CA LEU A 121 -38.18 5.42 14.77
C LEU A 121 -37.16 5.99 13.76
N THR A 122 -35.93 5.49 13.73
CA THR A 122 -34.86 5.96 12.82
C THR A 122 -34.93 5.33 11.43
N ARG A 123 -35.76 4.30 11.24
CA ARG A 123 -35.82 3.50 9.99
C ARG A 123 -36.24 4.29 8.74
N PHE A 124 -37.07 5.32 8.88
CA PHE A 124 -37.50 6.19 7.77
C PHE A 124 -36.52 7.34 7.48
N LEU A 125 -35.84 7.87 8.51
CA LEU A 125 -34.77 8.87 8.32
C LEU A 125 -33.50 8.23 7.77
N ARG A 126 -33.26 6.95 8.10
CA ARG A 126 -32.19 6.08 7.59
C ARG A 126 -32.17 6.05 6.05
N ASP A 127 -33.30 5.75 5.43
CA ASP A 127 -33.39 5.61 3.97
C ASP A 127 -33.05 6.87 3.17
N TRP A 128 -33.16 8.05 3.78
CA TRP A 128 -32.86 9.35 3.18
C TRP A 128 -31.45 9.84 3.57
N TYR A 129 -31.05 9.70 4.84
CA TYR A 129 -29.71 10.04 5.34
C TYR A 129 -28.63 9.13 4.73
N ASP A 130 -28.90 7.83 4.60
CA ASP A 130 -28.04 6.86 3.91
C ASP A 130 -27.85 7.21 2.44
N ARG A 131 -28.95 7.55 1.77
CA ARG A 131 -28.93 7.70 0.32
C ARG A 131 -28.17 8.92 -0.15
N PHE A 132 -28.13 9.99 0.64
CA PHE A 132 -27.60 11.28 0.19
C PHE A 132 -26.38 11.75 0.99
N ILE A 133 -26.37 11.58 2.31
CA ILE A 133 -25.28 12.10 3.16
C ILE A 133 -24.15 11.06 3.28
N ILE A 134 -24.50 9.79 3.49
CA ILE A 134 -23.50 8.72 3.58
C ILE A 134 -22.88 8.43 2.22
N LYS A 135 -23.65 8.47 1.12
CA LYS A 135 -23.07 8.30 -0.22
C LYS A 135 -22.05 9.38 -0.58
N GLY A 136 -22.37 10.65 -0.34
CA GLY A 136 -21.44 11.74 -0.64
C GLY A 136 -20.16 11.68 0.20
N ARG A 137 -20.29 11.40 1.50
CA ARG A 137 -19.12 11.22 2.37
C ARG A 137 -18.32 9.97 2.00
N LEU A 138 -18.98 8.87 1.64
CA LEU A 138 -18.31 7.65 1.22
C LEU A 138 -17.51 7.88 -0.07
N GLU A 139 -18.09 8.53 -1.06
CA GLU A 139 -17.40 8.90 -2.31
C GLU A 139 -16.18 9.79 -2.04
N GLU A 140 -16.28 10.75 -1.12
CA GLU A 140 -15.16 11.60 -0.69
C GLU A 140 -14.05 10.76 -0.03
N THR A 141 -14.39 9.89 0.93
CA THR A 141 -13.39 9.01 1.57
C THR A 141 -12.78 8.01 0.60
N GLU A 142 -13.56 7.50 -0.36
CA GLU A 142 -13.04 6.63 -1.41
C GLU A 142 -12.05 7.38 -2.30
N GLN A 143 -12.34 8.63 -2.65
CA GLN A 143 -11.43 9.48 -3.41
C GLN A 143 -10.15 9.76 -2.62
N GLU A 144 -10.25 10.08 -1.32
CA GLU A 144 -9.08 10.25 -0.45
C GLU A 144 -8.19 9.01 -0.43
N LEU A 145 -8.76 7.81 -0.29
CA LEU A 145 -7.97 6.58 -0.32
C LEU A 145 -7.34 6.32 -1.69
N TRP A 146 -8.04 6.68 -2.77
CA TRP A 146 -7.51 6.57 -4.12
C TRP A 146 -6.33 7.51 -4.33
N ASP A 147 -6.45 8.77 -3.90
CA ASP A 147 -5.36 9.76 -3.94
C ASP A 147 -4.17 9.31 -3.10
N ASP A 148 -4.39 8.85 -1.86
CA ASP A 148 -3.35 8.30 -0.98
C ASP A 148 -2.60 7.14 -1.69
N ALA A 149 -3.33 6.22 -2.32
CA ALA A 149 -2.71 5.08 -3.02
C ALA A 149 -1.89 5.51 -4.25
N GLN A 150 -2.36 6.50 -5.00
CA GLN A 150 -1.66 7.05 -6.17
C GLN A 150 -0.40 7.79 -5.75
N ASP A 151 -0.49 8.64 -4.73
CA ASP A 151 0.65 9.39 -4.19
C ASP A 151 1.72 8.45 -3.64
N PHE A 152 1.32 7.38 -2.92
CA PHE A 152 2.26 6.35 -2.50
C PHE A 152 2.98 5.69 -3.69
N ALA A 153 2.23 5.34 -4.75
CA ALA A 153 2.79 4.74 -5.94
C ALA A 153 3.75 5.68 -6.68
N ILE A 154 3.47 6.98 -6.69
CA ILE A 154 4.33 8.03 -7.27
C ILE A 154 5.62 8.15 -6.46
N GLU A 155 5.54 8.21 -5.13
CA GLU A 155 6.71 8.32 -4.25
C GLU A 155 7.65 7.12 -4.41
N VAL A 156 7.09 5.90 -4.45
CA VAL A 156 7.86 4.66 -4.68
C VAL A 156 8.54 4.69 -6.05
N LYS A 157 7.84 5.11 -7.11
CA LYS A 157 8.44 5.23 -8.46
C LYS A 157 9.55 6.27 -8.49
N ALA A 158 9.30 7.46 -7.92
CA ALA A 158 10.26 8.55 -7.89
C ALA A 158 11.55 8.11 -7.18
N PHE A 159 11.44 7.40 -6.05
CA PHE A 159 12.60 6.84 -5.38
C PHE A 159 13.36 5.85 -6.26
N LEU A 160 12.67 4.91 -6.90
CA LEU A 160 13.32 3.90 -7.75
C LEU A 160 14.01 4.53 -8.97
N ASP A 161 13.42 5.56 -9.56
CA ASP A 161 13.99 6.28 -10.70
C ASP A 161 15.26 7.07 -10.33
N LEU A 162 15.44 7.49 -9.08
CA LEU A 162 16.69 8.14 -8.62
C LEU A 162 17.92 7.21 -8.69
N TYR A 163 17.71 5.88 -8.74
CA TYR A 163 18.79 4.89 -8.86
C TYR A 163 18.94 4.34 -10.28
N GLN A 164 18.21 4.89 -11.27
CA GLN A 164 18.55 4.67 -12.67
C GLN A 164 19.85 5.41 -13.00
N TYR A 165 20.96 4.67 -13.01
CA TYR A 165 22.24 5.12 -13.60
C TYR A 165 22.29 4.81 -15.09
#